data_AF-A0A3D2RXD3-F1
#
_entry.id   AF-A0A3D2RXD3-F1
#
_cell.length_a   1.000
_cell.length_b   1.000
_cell.length_c   1.000
_cell.angle_alpha   90.00
_cell.angle_beta   90.00
_cell.angle_gamma   90.00
#
_symmetry.space_group_name_H-M   'P 1'
#
loop_
_entity.id
_entity.type
_entity.pdbx_description
1 polymer ?
#
loop_
_entity_poly.entity_id
_entity_poly.type
_entity_poly.pdbx_seq_one_letter_code
_entity_poly.pdbx_strand_id
1 'polypeptide(L)'
;MAIEKNKTIGNSSAKKSSSSNFSTHELLGKLLVLVTPFLFLLVWYIVAAGTTPLILPSPVDVLIRLVSYFANGRIFPHLFMTTQEILAGFVLGGVLGLGFGTLISESEIARKLIMPYIIVTQALPKFALAPMLVIWFGFGM
;
A
#
# COMPACT_ATOMS: atom_id res chain seq x y z
N MET A 1 -44.00 -28.37 -52.22
CA MET A 1 -42.58 -28.74 -52.30
C MET A 1 -41.86 -27.98 -51.18
N ALA A 2 -41.49 -28.74 -50.13
CA ALA A 2 -40.64 -28.45 -48.96
C ALA A 2 -40.67 -27.05 -48.30
N ILE A 3 -41.20 -26.95 -47.06
CA ILE A 3 -40.64 -26.30 -45.85
C ILE A 3 -41.47 -26.83 -44.65
N GLU A 4 -41.01 -27.80 -43.86
CA GLU A 4 -40.28 -27.65 -42.58
C GLU A 4 -40.94 -26.69 -41.56
N LYS A 5 -41.26 -27.20 -40.35
CA LYS A 5 -41.42 -26.51 -39.03
C LYS A 5 -42.65 -26.98 -38.23
N ASN A 6 -42.41 -27.81 -37.22
CA ASN A 6 -42.78 -27.57 -35.81
C ASN A 6 -42.34 -28.80 -34.98
N LYS A 7 -41.08 -28.89 -34.54
CA LYS A 7 -40.54 -28.40 -33.25
C LYS A 7 -41.58 -28.21 -32.13
N THR A 8 -41.22 -28.74 -30.96
CA THR A 8 -41.95 -28.78 -29.67
C THR A 8 -43.04 -29.86 -29.68
N ILE A 9 -42.97 -30.92 -28.87
CA ILE A 9 -42.95 -30.89 -27.40
C ILE A 9 -42.19 -32.12 -26.88
N GLY A 10 -41.24 -31.89 -25.98
CA GLY A 10 -40.50 -32.94 -25.29
C GLY A 10 -39.59 -32.35 -24.21
N ASN A 11 -40.11 -31.37 -23.46
CA ASN A 11 -39.49 -30.89 -22.24
C ASN A 11 -39.84 -31.86 -21.11
N SER A 12 -38.89 -32.70 -20.72
CA SER A 12 -38.72 -33.05 -19.31
C SER A 12 -37.38 -33.74 -19.11
N SER A 13 -36.71 -33.35 -18.02
CA SER A 13 -35.66 -34.09 -17.35
C SER A 13 -34.29 -34.12 -18.04
N ALA A 14 -33.39 -33.24 -17.60
CA ALA A 14 -32.45 -33.64 -16.55
C ALA A 14 -31.30 -32.64 -16.41
N LYS A 15 -31.21 -32.08 -15.20
CA LYS A 15 -29.95 -31.97 -14.48
C LYS A 15 -28.91 -30.99 -15.04
N LYS A 16 -29.08 -29.73 -14.64
CA LYS A 16 -28.10 -28.98 -13.83
C LYS A 16 -26.82 -29.78 -13.54
N SER A 17 -25.87 -29.80 -14.47
CA SER A 17 -24.48 -30.14 -14.21
C SER A 17 -23.69 -28.86 -14.33
N SER A 18 -23.63 -28.15 -13.20
CA SER A 18 -22.60 -27.17 -12.92
C SER A 18 -21.29 -27.95 -12.84
N SER A 19 -20.68 -28.26 -13.98
CA SER A 19 -19.29 -28.69 -14.02
C SER A 19 -18.47 -27.44 -13.76
N SER A 20 -18.06 -27.27 -12.51
CA SER A 20 -17.01 -26.37 -12.09
C SER A 20 -15.74 -26.69 -12.88
N ASN A 21 -15.61 -26.12 -14.07
CA ASN A 21 -14.34 -25.98 -14.77
C ASN A 21 -13.52 -24.97 -13.98
N PHE A 22 -13.02 -25.40 -12.82
CA PHE A 22 -12.06 -24.64 -12.05
C PHE A 22 -10.75 -24.74 -12.83
N SER A 23 -10.56 -23.75 -13.70
CA SER A 23 -9.45 -23.64 -14.65
C SER A 23 -8.15 -23.92 -13.92
N THR A 24 -7.41 -24.95 -14.35
CA THR A 24 -6.06 -25.23 -13.82
C THR A 24 -5.20 -23.97 -13.82
N HIS A 25 -5.37 -23.08 -14.80
CA HIS A 25 -4.72 -21.77 -14.87
C HIS A 25 -5.04 -20.81 -13.71
N GLU A 26 -6.24 -20.87 -13.11
CA GLU A 26 -6.59 -20.07 -11.92
C GLU A 26 -5.96 -20.65 -10.65
N LEU A 27 -5.87 -21.98 -10.55
CA LEU A 27 -5.19 -22.65 -9.43
C LEU A 27 -3.68 -22.45 -9.51
N LEU A 28 -3.09 -22.58 -10.71
CA LEU A 28 -1.69 -22.26 -10.95
C LEU A 28 -1.39 -20.79 -10.63
N GLY A 29 -2.26 -19.86 -11.04
CA GLY A 29 -2.11 -18.43 -10.72
C GLY A 29 -2.17 -18.14 -9.22
N LYS A 30 -3.14 -18.72 -8.50
CA LYS A 30 -3.25 -18.58 -7.04
C LYS A 30 -2.08 -19.24 -6.30
N LEU A 31 -1.63 -20.41 -6.73
CA LEU A 31 -0.48 -21.10 -6.16
C LEU A 31 0.80 -20.27 -6.35
N LEU A 32 0.99 -19.66 -7.53
CA LEU A 32 2.15 -18.83 -7.82
C LEU A 32 2.22 -17.59 -6.92
N VAL A 33 1.08 -16.91 -6.70
CA VAL A 33 1.00 -15.76 -5.79
C VAL A 33 1.31 -16.19 -4.35
N LEU A 34 0.84 -17.37 -3.93
CA LEU A 34 1.09 -17.86 -2.58
C LEU A 34 2.55 -18.31 -2.38
N VAL A 35 3.20 -18.90 -3.39
CA VAL A 35 4.60 -19.36 -3.32
C VAL A 35 5.59 -18.20 -3.33
N THR A 36 5.26 -17.11 -4.01
CA THR A 36 6.13 -15.92 -4.15
C THR A 36 6.70 -15.39 -2.82
N PRO A 37 5.91 -15.10 -1.76
CA PRO A 37 6.45 -14.62 -0.49
C PRO A 37 7.35 -15.64 0.21
N PHE A 38 7.04 -16.94 0.12
CA PHE A 38 7.88 -17.99 0.70
C PHE A 38 9.21 -18.10 -0.03
N LEU A 39 9.21 -18.03 -1.36
CA LEU A 39 10.43 -18.01 -2.16
C LEU A 39 11.29 -16.79 -1.81
N PHE A 40 10.67 -15.61 -1.66
CA PHE A 40 11.35 -14.40 -1.22
C PHE A 40 12.02 -14.57 0.16
N LEU A 41 11.29 -15.11 1.15
CA LEU A 41 11.85 -15.39 2.48
C LEU A 41 12.99 -16.40 2.44
N LEU A 42 12.88 -17.42 1.59
CA LEU A 42 13.92 -18.44 1.42
C LEU A 42 15.18 -17.84 0.79
N VAL A 43 15.03 -17.02 -0.25
CA VAL A 43 16.15 -16.28 -0.86
C VAL A 43 16.79 -15.34 0.16
N TRP A 44 15.99 -14.58 0.92
CA TRP A 44 16.51 -13.71 1.97
C TRP A 44 17.27 -14.52 3.03
N TYR A 45 16.74 -15.64 3.51
CA TYR A 45 17.41 -16.49 4.49
C TYR A 45 18.75 -17.01 3.99
N ILE A 46 18.82 -17.50 2.74
CA ILE A 46 20.06 -18.01 2.13
C ILE A 46 21.09 -16.89 1.96
N VAL A 47 20.67 -15.73 1.46
CA VAL A 47 21.57 -14.58 1.26
C VAL A 47 22.07 -14.06 2.60
N ALA A 48 21.21 -13.96 3.61
CA ALA A 48 21.57 -13.53 4.96
C ALA A 48 22.61 -14.46 5.59
N ALA A 49 22.52 -15.77 5.37
CA ALA A 49 23.49 -16.75 5.89
C ALA A 49 24.91 -16.56 5.32
N GLY A 50 25.07 -15.97 4.14
CA GLY A 50 26.36 -15.66 3.53
C GLY A 50 26.96 -14.32 3.95
N THR A 51 26.28 -13.55 4.82
CA THR A 51 26.67 -12.17 5.19
C THR A 51 26.72 -11.98 6.69
N THR A 52 27.38 -10.92 7.15
CA THR A 52 27.39 -10.56 8.57
C THR A 52 26.01 -10.05 9.01
N PRO A 53 25.50 -10.41 10.21
CA PRO A 53 24.22 -9.95 10.74
C PRO A 53 24.05 -8.42 10.84
N LEU A 54 25.16 -7.68 10.76
CA LEU A 54 25.17 -6.22 10.72
C LEU A 54 24.67 -5.65 9.37
N ILE A 55 24.94 -6.36 8.27
CA ILE A 55 24.58 -5.94 6.91
C ILE A 55 23.19 -6.47 6.54
N LEU A 56 22.95 -7.77 6.82
CA LEU A 56 21.67 -8.39 6.54
C LEU A 56 21.32 -9.40 7.64
N PRO A 57 20.51 -9.01 8.64
CA PRO A 57 20.04 -9.94 9.66
C PRO A 57 19.15 -11.01 9.04
N SER A 58 19.16 -12.21 9.63
CA SER A 58 18.28 -13.28 9.19
C SER A 58 16.82 -12.92 9.47
N PRO A 59 15.86 -13.41 8.66
CA PRO A 59 14.43 -13.16 8.89
C PRO A 59 13.97 -13.63 10.28
N VAL A 60 14.60 -14.68 10.82
CA VAL A 60 14.32 -15.22 12.15
C VAL A 60 14.76 -14.24 13.24
N ASP A 61 15.96 -13.67 13.13
CA ASP A 61 16.46 -12.68 14.08
C ASP A 61 15.59 -11.42 14.11
N VAL A 62 15.12 -10.98 12.94
CA VAL A 62 14.18 -9.86 12.83
C VAL A 62 12.88 -10.19 13.56
N LEU A 63 12.33 -11.39 13.37
CA LEU A 63 11.08 -11.81 14.01
C LEU A 63 11.23 -11.90 15.54
N ILE A 64 12.32 -12.49 16.03
CA ILE A 64 12.60 -12.59 17.47
C ILE A 64 12.70 -11.19 18.09
N ARG A 65 13.46 -10.28 17.45
CA ARG A 65 13.60 -8.90 17.91
C ARG A 65 12.25 -8.17 17.91
N LEU A 66 11.46 -8.32 16.84
CA LEU A 66 10.14 -7.73 16.73
C LEU A 66 9.23 -8.17 17.88
N VAL A 67 9.10 -9.48 18.11
CA VAL A 67 8.27 -10.02 19.19
C VAL A 67 8.78 -9.55 20.56
N SER A 68 10.09 -9.53 20.78
CA SER A 68 10.67 -9.05 22.03
C SER A 68 10.38 -7.56 22.28
N TYR A 69 10.31 -6.73 21.22
CA TYR A 69 10.03 -5.29 21.34
C TYR A 69 8.57 -5.03 21.69
N PHE A 70 7.66 -5.85 21.14
CA PHE A 70 6.25 -5.84 21.53
C PHE A 70 6.05 -6.34 22.96
N ALA A 71 6.67 -7.47 23.33
CA ALA A 71 6.55 -8.07 24.66
C ALA A 71 7.09 -7.17 25.79
N ASN A 72 8.22 -6.49 25.53
CA ASN A 72 8.82 -5.55 26.50
C ASN A 72 8.17 -4.15 26.48
N GLY A 73 7.15 -3.93 25.63
CA GLY A 73 6.44 -2.66 25.52
C GLY A 73 7.27 -1.48 24.97
N ARG A 74 8.50 -1.72 24.53
CA ARG A 74 9.41 -0.66 24.03
C ARG A 74 8.90 -0.01 22.75
N ILE A 75 8.06 -0.69 21.99
CA ILE A 75 7.51 -0.16 20.73
C ILE A 75 6.40 0.86 20.95
N PHE A 76 5.66 0.78 22.07
CA PHE A 76 4.49 1.63 22.30
C PHE A 76 4.81 3.13 22.40
N PRO A 77 5.88 3.57 23.11
CA PRO A 77 6.24 4.98 23.14
C PRO A 77 6.57 5.54 21.74
N HIS A 78 7.31 4.78 20.93
CA HIS A 78 7.65 5.18 19.57
C HIS A 78 6.42 5.23 18.66
N LEU A 79 5.56 4.21 18.75
CA LEU A 79 4.32 4.17 17.97
C LEU A 79 3.40 5.33 18.34
N PHE A 80 3.28 5.63 19.64
CA PHE A 80 2.45 6.72 20.14
C PHE A 80 2.97 8.08 19.67
N MET A 81 4.28 8.34 19.82
CA MET A 81 4.90 9.58 19.37
C MET A 81 4.67 9.81 17.88
N THR A 82 5.01 8.83 17.04
CA THR A 82 4.81 8.93 15.58
C THR A 82 3.34 9.12 15.22
N THR A 83 2.44 8.44 15.92
CA THR A 83 0.99 8.61 15.69
C THR A 83 0.54 10.02 16.04
N GLN A 84 1.00 10.59 17.16
CA GLN A 84 0.68 11.96 17.54
C GLN A 84 1.22 12.98 16.54
N GLU A 85 2.45 12.81 16.07
CA GLU A 85 3.05 13.66 15.03
C GLU A 85 2.25 13.59 13.71
N ILE A 86 1.88 12.39 13.28
CA ILE A 86 1.05 12.20 12.07
C ILE A 86 -0.30 12.88 12.23
N LEU A 87 -0.98 12.70 13.38
CA LEU A 87 -2.29 13.29 13.62
C LEU A 87 -2.21 14.81 13.71
N ALA A 88 -1.22 15.36 14.40
CA ALA A 88 -1.01 16.81 14.48
C ALA A 88 -0.73 17.40 13.09
N GLY A 89 0.17 16.79 12.33
CA GLY A 89 0.46 17.20 10.95
C GLY A 89 -0.74 17.08 10.02
N PHE A 90 -1.53 16.02 10.15
CA PHE A 90 -2.76 15.80 9.38
C PHE A 90 -3.83 16.86 9.68
N VAL A 91 -4.07 17.15 10.96
CA VAL A 91 -5.07 18.16 11.35
C VAL A 91 -4.63 19.54 10.90
N LEU A 92 -3.39 19.94 11.18
CA LEU A 92 -2.88 21.26 10.77
C LEU A 92 -2.84 21.39 9.25
N GLY A 93 -2.29 20.40 8.55
CA GLY A 93 -2.23 20.39 7.09
C GLY A 93 -3.61 20.34 6.44
N GLY A 94 -4.55 19.57 7.02
CA GLY A 94 -5.92 19.48 6.55
C GLY A 94 -6.68 20.78 6.72
N VAL A 95 -6.61 21.43 7.88
CA VAL A 95 -7.26 22.72 8.14
C VAL A 95 -6.72 23.80 7.21
N LEU A 96 -5.39 23.91 7.09
CA LEU A 96 -4.76 24.90 6.21
C LEU A 96 -5.05 24.59 4.73
N GLY A 97 -4.94 23.33 4.33
CA GLY A 97 -5.18 22.89 2.95
C GLY A 97 -6.62 23.10 2.51
N LEU A 98 -7.59 22.78 3.37
CA LEU A 98 -9.00 23.06 3.11
C LEU A 98 -9.27 24.57 3.09
N GLY A 99 -8.75 25.32 4.06
CA GLY A 99 -8.92 26.77 4.12
C GLY A 99 -8.39 27.48 2.87
N PHE A 100 -7.12 27.24 2.53
CA PHE A 100 -6.53 27.81 1.31
C PHE A 100 -7.15 27.26 0.04
N GLY A 101 -7.48 25.97 -0.01
CA GLY A 101 -8.13 25.35 -1.16
C GLY A 101 -9.47 26.00 -1.49
N THR A 102 -10.31 26.24 -0.48
CA THR A 102 -11.58 26.95 -0.65
C THR A 102 -11.36 28.39 -1.10
N LEU A 103 -10.45 29.14 -0.47
CA LEU A 103 -10.15 30.53 -0.85
C LEU A 103 -9.64 30.66 -2.29
N ILE A 104 -8.79 29.74 -2.72
CA ILE A 104 -8.25 29.71 -4.09
C ILE A 104 -9.33 29.32 -5.10
N SER A 105 -10.25 28.43 -4.71
CA SER A 105 -11.32 27.97 -5.58
C SER A 105 -12.32 29.06 -5.95
N GLU A 106 -12.50 30.07 -5.09
CA GLU A 106 -13.44 31.18 -5.35
C GLU A 106 -12.90 32.18 -6.39
N SER A 107 -11.59 32.25 -6.62
CA SER A 107 -10.96 33.22 -7.52
C SER A 107 -10.24 32.57 -8.69
N GLU A 108 -10.72 32.82 -9.91
CA GLU A 108 -10.11 32.35 -11.16
C GLU A 108 -8.66 32.85 -11.34
N ILE A 109 -8.34 34.05 -10.84
CA ILE A 109 -6.99 34.62 -10.91
C ILE A 109 -6.06 33.91 -9.91
N ALA A 110 -6.51 33.74 -8.65
CA ALA A 110 -5.74 33.06 -7.63
C ALA A 110 -5.45 31.61 -8.03
N ARG A 111 -6.44 30.91 -8.60
CA ARG A 111 -6.27 29.56 -9.14
C ARG A 111 -5.17 29.51 -10.20
N LYS A 112 -5.21 30.39 -11.21
CA LYS A 112 -4.21 30.40 -12.29
C LYS A 112 -2.80 30.71 -11.80
N LEU A 113 -2.65 31.60 -10.82
CA LEU A 113 -1.34 31.98 -10.28
C LEU A 113 -0.75 30.92 -9.34
N ILE A 114 -1.58 30.31 -8.49
CA ILE A 114 -1.09 29.42 -7.42
C ILE A 114 -0.96 27.96 -7.88
N MET A 115 -1.79 27.51 -8.83
CA MET A 115 -1.77 26.13 -9.33
C MET A 115 -0.39 25.63 -9.79
N PRO A 116 0.44 26.39 -10.55
CA PRO A 116 1.77 25.91 -10.92
C PRO A 116 2.66 25.65 -9.69
N TYR A 117 2.59 26.49 -8.66
CA TYR A 117 3.36 26.29 -7.43
C TYR A 117 2.88 25.06 -6.65
N ILE A 118 1.57 24.84 -6.56
CA ILE A 118 1.00 23.63 -5.93
C ILE A 118 1.53 22.37 -6.63
N ILE A 119 1.52 22.34 -7.96
CA ILE A 119 2.01 21.19 -8.73
C ILE A 119 3.50 20.94 -8.46
N VAL A 120 4.31 21.99 -8.42
CA VAL A 120 5.75 21.87 -8.10
C VAL A 120 5.96 21.32 -6.70
N THR A 121 5.20 21.79 -5.69
CA THR A 121 5.30 21.28 -4.32
C THR A 121 4.95 19.79 -4.22
N GLN A 122 4.00 19.29 -5.01
CA GLN A 122 3.65 17.86 -5.05
C GLN A 122 4.74 16.99 -5.69
N ALA A 123 5.56 17.56 -6.58
CA ALA A 123 6.67 16.86 -7.21
C ALA A 123 7.93 16.80 -6.32
N LEU A 124 7.96 17.55 -5.21
CA LEU A 124 9.12 17.55 -4.32
C LEU A 124 9.27 16.18 -3.64
N PRO A 125 10.47 15.58 -3.68
CA PRO A 125 10.71 14.34 -2.98
C PRO A 125 10.68 14.57 -1.47
N LYS A 126 9.93 13.73 -0.75
CA LYS A 126 9.80 13.83 0.72
C LYS A 126 11.14 13.81 1.47
N PHE A 127 12.16 13.13 0.93
CA PHE A 127 13.48 13.06 1.57
C PHE A 127 14.24 14.39 1.55
N ALA A 128 13.94 15.31 0.62
CA ALA A 128 14.58 16.63 0.56
C ALA A 128 14.03 17.61 1.60
N LEU A 129 12.81 17.36 2.11
CA LEU A 129 12.17 18.23 3.10
C LEU A 129 12.87 18.13 4.46
N ALA A 130 13.30 16.95 4.88
CA ALA A 130 13.97 16.75 6.17
C ALA A 130 15.19 17.67 6.38
N PRO A 131 16.22 17.69 5.50
CA PRO A 131 17.38 18.58 5.68
C PRO A 131 17.01 20.07 5.56
N MET A 132 16.05 20.43 4.71
CA MET A 132 15.59 21.81 4.57
C MET A 132 14.92 22.32 5.86
N LEU A 133 14.08 21.50 6.48
CA LEU A 133 13.46 21.80 7.77
C LEU A 133 14.51 21.94 8.88
N VAL A 134 15.53 21.07 8.90
CA VAL A 134 16.64 21.18 9.86
C VAL A 134 17.42 22.49 9.70
N ILE A 135 17.66 22.95 8.47
CA ILE A 135 18.32 24.24 8.22
C ILE A 135 17.46 25.40 8.72
N TRP A 136 16.13 25.33 8.53
CA TRP A 136 15.23 26.41 8.95
C TRP A 136 15.03 26.49 10.46
N PHE A 137 14.83 25.34 11.11
CA PHE A 137 14.48 25.27 12.52
C PHE A 137 15.69 25.06 13.45
N GLY A 138 16.86 24.70 12.90
CA GLY A 138 18.09 24.44 13.64
C GLY A 138 18.15 23.03 14.24
N PHE A 139 19.32 22.64 14.74
CA PHE A 139 19.49 21.37 15.46
C PHE A 139 18.95 21.52 16.89
N GLY A 140 17.92 20.75 17.26
CA GLY A 140 17.52 20.59 18.66
C GLY A 140 16.14 21.14 19.06
N MET A 141 15.23 21.39 18.12
CA MET A 141 13.79 21.26 18.40
C MET A 141 13.35 19.81 18.34
#